data_AF-H3C6K3-F1
#
_entry.id   AF-H3C6K3-F1
#
_cell.length_a   1.000
_cell.length_b   1.000
_cell.length_c   1.000
_cell.angle_alpha   90.00
_cell.angle_beta   90.00
_cell.angle_gamma   90.00
#
_symmetry.space_group_name_H-M   'P 1'
#
loop_
_entity.id
_entity.type
_entity.pdbx_description
1 polymer ?
#
loop_
_entity_poly.entity_id
_entity_poly.type
_entity_poly.pdbx_seq_one_letter_code
_entity_poly.pdbx_strand_id
1 'polypeptide(L)'
;MEQDVSEELFHQEMTCSVCRDIFKDPWVLPCSHSFCQECLQGSVNPRGRRCPLCRESFVEGRAVPNRVLSDICRAYKTYPLPGIQKPDGEAVCKLHMKPLELYCEKDEQPVCVECVTMHNTHTLWPLKDAVPLCKTLTQNLDNTVDYIKLIRELLQIHDCAVLMQNQASEAEKQIQVEFKKLRDALLTEERLRLSELAQEEEQKIAAVQKLTKNVNQDISDLKKLIVSVKKEIGNEDLRLLQNFQDLKRKHSTLKPETRYTPFRVCEALEPFTLQDSVVAYRERQEREWSHHNTRLRQMSLFADPVVFDPNTASPWLSLDADLTAVKESHEPLITPDNPERFDPCGFVLGAEGYTSGKHRWDVMVRDCPSWVVGVCKEAVARKKKFTLSPSRGVWCIGLSKGVCTAFTNERMALQVQQRLERIRIKLDMDKGEVSFWDGESATHLVTLQHNFNVKIFPFF
;
A
#
# COMPACT_ATOMS: atom_id res chain seq x y z
N MET A 1 -44.87 30.82 2.15
CA MET A 1 -43.46 31.25 2.31
C MET A 1 -42.50 30.08 2.46
N GLU A 2 -42.56 29.22 3.49
CA GLU A 2 -41.63 28.06 3.54
C GLU A 2 -42.00 26.93 2.55
N GLN A 3 -43.30 26.72 2.28
CA GLN A 3 -43.76 25.72 1.30
C GLN A 3 -43.38 26.09 -0.15
N ASP A 4 -43.52 27.36 -0.56
CA ASP A 4 -43.17 27.82 -1.92
C ASP A 4 -41.70 27.53 -2.28
N VAL A 5 -40.79 27.79 -1.34
CA VAL A 5 -39.34 27.64 -1.55
C VAL A 5 -38.95 26.17 -1.79
N SER A 6 -39.67 25.22 -1.16
CA SER A 6 -39.43 23.80 -1.37
C SER A 6 -39.84 23.32 -2.75
N GLU A 7 -40.93 23.87 -3.31
CA GLU A 7 -41.47 23.47 -4.62
C GLU A 7 -40.62 24.02 -5.78
N GLU A 8 -40.13 25.27 -5.68
CA GLU A 8 -39.19 25.85 -6.67
C GLU A 8 -37.85 25.08 -6.72
N LEU A 9 -37.31 24.68 -5.57
CA LEU A 9 -36.09 23.87 -5.47
C LEU A 9 -36.29 22.48 -6.11
N PHE A 10 -37.42 21.81 -5.83
CA PHE A 10 -37.72 20.51 -6.39
C PHE A 10 -37.92 20.57 -7.92
N HIS A 11 -38.56 21.62 -8.42
CA HIS A 11 -38.73 21.84 -9.85
C HIS A 11 -37.38 22.06 -10.56
N GLN A 12 -36.46 22.85 -9.99
CA GLN A 12 -35.13 23.09 -10.57
C GLN A 12 -34.35 21.77 -10.77
N GLU A 13 -34.29 20.92 -9.75
CA GLU A 13 -33.60 19.61 -9.78
C GLU A 13 -34.17 18.64 -10.84
N MET A 14 -35.42 18.81 -11.26
CA MET A 14 -36.07 17.99 -12.29
C MET A 14 -36.03 18.60 -13.70
N THR A 15 -35.47 19.81 -13.89
CA THR A 15 -35.38 20.45 -15.20
C THR A 15 -34.07 20.16 -15.93
N CYS A 16 -34.17 19.87 -17.23
CA CYS A 16 -32.99 19.77 -18.08
C CYS A 16 -32.45 21.16 -18.42
N SER A 17 -31.19 21.43 -18.10
CA SER A 17 -30.52 22.71 -18.36
C SER A 17 -30.42 23.11 -19.85
N VAL A 18 -30.71 22.20 -20.79
CA VAL A 18 -30.72 22.47 -22.23
C VAL A 18 -32.11 22.92 -22.72
N CYS A 19 -33.16 22.11 -22.53
CA CYS A 19 -34.52 22.48 -22.97
C CYS A 19 -35.31 23.31 -21.93
N ARG A 20 -34.82 23.40 -20.69
CA ARG A 20 -35.46 24.08 -19.54
C ARG A 20 -36.85 23.53 -19.16
N ASP A 21 -37.10 22.28 -19.52
CA ASP A 21 -38.32 21.52 -19.23
C ASP A 21 -37.95 20.27 -18.40
N ILE A 22 -38.95 19.70 -17.72
CA ILE A 22 -38.81 18.50 -16.90
C ILE A 22 -38.29 17.35 -17.75
N PHE A 23 -37.25 16.64 -17.26
CA PHE A 23 -36.56 15.60 -18.02
C PHE A 23 -37.50 14.62 -18.73
N LYS A 24 -37.25 14.43 -20.03
CA LYS A 24 -37.87 13.42 -20.89
C LYS A 24 -36.77 12.46 -21.33
N ASP A 25 -36.90 11.20 -20.94
CA ASP A 25 -35.90 10.15 -21.14
C ASP A 25 -34.47 10.64 -20.81
N PRO A 26 -34.18 10.95 -19.52
CA PRO A 26 -32.88 11.46 -19.13
C PRO A 26 -31.78 10.40 -19.29
N TRP A 27 -30.63 10.85 -19.78
CA TRP A 27 -29.38 10.07 -19.80
C TRP A 27 -28.34 10.80 -18.94
N VAL A 28 -27.59 10.02 -18.16
CA VAL A 28 -26.47 10.51 -17.36
C VAL A 28 -25.15 10.29 -18.11
N LEU A 29 -24.30 11.32 -18.11
CA LEU A 29 -22.95 11.28 -18.69
C LEU A 29 -21.92 10.76 -17.67
N PRO A 30 -20.71 10.34 -18.10
CA PRO A 30 -19.64 9.95 -17.17
C PRO A 30 -19.23 11.02 -16.15
N CYS A 31 -19.51 12.30 -16.47
CA CYS A 31 -19.33 13.45 -15.57
C CYS A 31 -20.55 13.72 -14.68
N SER A 32 -21.38 12.72 -14.43
CA SER A 32 -22.60 12.69 -13.59
C SER A 32 -23.74 13.66 -13.96
N HIS A 33 -23.56 14.54 -14.94
CA HIS A 33 -24.62 15.45 -15.41
C HIS A 33 -25.67 14.70 -16.25
N SER A 34 -26.95 14.98 -16.00
CA SER A 34 -28.10 14.38 -16.70
C SER A 34 -28.76 15.35 -17.68
N PHE A 35 -29.24 14.83 -18.82
CA PHE A 35 -29.87 15.58 -19.91
C PHE A 35 -30.93 14.73 -20.62
N CYS A 36 -31.97 15.33 -21.20
CA CYS A 36 -32.92 14.61 -22.05
C CYS A 36 -32.19 13.96 -23.25
N GLN A 37 -32.61 12.77 -23.67
CA GLN A 37 -32.01 12.06 -24.81
C GLN A 37 -31.94 12.94 -26.08
N GLU A 38 -33.04 13.62 -26.41
CA GLU A 38 -33.16 14.53 -27.54
C GLU A 38 -32.19 15.72 -27.41
N CYS A 39 -31.99 16.25 -26.19
CA CYS A 39 -31.05 17.35 -25.94
C CYS A 39 -29.59 16.93 -26.16
N LEU A 40 -29.21 15.71 -25.79
CA LEU A 40 -27.86 15.16 -26.06
C LEU A 40 -27.65 14.84 -27.54
N GLN A 41 -28.70 14.40 -28.24
CA GLN A 41 -28.67 14.18 -29.68
C GLN A 41 -28.58 15.50 -30.45
N GLY A 42 -29.20 16.58 -29.94
CA GLY A 42 -29.08 17.93 -30.51
C GLY A 42 -27.73 18.62 -30.22
N SER A 43 -27.04 18.27 -29.11
CA SER A 43 -25.80 18.94 -28.69
C SER A 43 -24.52 18.44 -29.40
N VAL A 44 -24.63 17.98 -30.65
CA VAL A 44 -23.49 17.45 -31.42
C VAL A 44 -22.57 18.58 -31.88
N ASN A 45 -21.33 18.57 -31.39
CA ASN A 45 -20.29 19.54 -31.75
C ASN A 45 -19.31 18.89 -32.76
N PRO A 46 -18.89 19.59 -33.83
CA PRO A 46 -17.91 19.07 -34.80
C PRO A 46 -16.53 18.73 -34.19
N ARG A 47 -16.25 19.09 -32.93
CA ARG A 47 -15.03 18.71 -32.18
C ARG A 47 -15.26 17.57 -31.16
N GLY A 48 -16.32 16.78 -31.34
CA GLY A 48 -16.67 15.64 -30.49
C GLY A 48 -17.73 15.94 -29.42
N ARG A 49 -18.33 14.87 -28.87
CA ARG A 49 -19.35 14.93 -27.81
C ARG A 49 -18.78 15.55 -26.53
N ARG A 50 -19.41 16.62 -26.02
CA ARG A 50 -19.04 17.30 -24.76
C ARG A 50 -20.28 17.57 -23.92
N CYS A 51 -20.13 17.52 -22.59
CA CYS A 51 -21.20 17.86 -21.66
C CYS A 51 -21.66 19.32 -21.84
N PRO A 52 -22.97 19.60 -22.04
CA PRO A 52 -23.47 20.98 -22.15
C PRO A 52 -23.21 21.87 -20.93
N LEU A 53 -23.03 21.28 -19.74
CA LEU A 53 -22.73 22.00 -18.49
C LEU A 53 -21.22 22.17 -18.27
N CYS A 54 -20.50 21.09 -17.93
CA CYS A 54 -19.06 21.16 -17.58
C CYS A 54 -18.10 21.16 -18.78
N ARG A 55 -18.59 20.98 -20.03
CA ARG A 55 -17.81 20.92 -21.28
C ARG A 55 -16.82 19.76 -21.40
N GLU A 56 -16.80 18.85 -20.44
CA GLU A 56 -15.98 17.63 -20.44
C GLU A 56 -16.33 16.72 -21.63
N SER A 57 -15.31 16.13 -22.27
CA SER A 57 -15.47 15.25 -23.42
C SER A 57 -15.87 13.84 -23.00
N PHE A 58 -16.85 13.25 -23.68
CA PHE A 58 -17.27 11.87 -23.42
C PHE A 58 -17.35 11.03 -24.70
N VAL A 59 -17.24 9.71 -24.55
CA VAL A 59 -17.35 8.75 -25.65
C VAL A 59 -18.81 8.32 -25.80
N GLU A 60 -19.27 8.28 -27.03
CA GLU A 60 -20.62 7.80 -27.39
C GLU A 60 -20.79 6.33 -26.96
N GLY A 61 -21.91 6.02 -26.28
CA GLY A 61 -22.13 4.71 -25.66
C GLY A 61 -21.70 4.59 -24.18
N ARG A 62 -20.98 5.57 -23.61
CA ARG A 62 -20.76 5.66 -22.14
C ARG A 62 -21.77 6.52 -21.38
N ALA A 63 -22.66 7.22 -22.10
CA ALA A 63 -23.88 7.76 -21.50
C ALA A 63 -24.86 6.62 -21.27
N VAL A 64 -25.58 6.61 -20.15
CA VAL A 64 -26.57 5.56 -19.82
C VAL A 64 -27.93 6.15 -19.46
N PRO A 65 -29.06 5.48 -19.77
CA PRO A 65 -30.39 5.95 -19.38
C PRO A 65 -30.55 6.02 -17.86
N ASN A 66 -30.88 7.20 -17.33
CA ASN A 66 -31.14 7.42 -15.92
C ASN A 66 -32.60 7.07 -15.60
N ARG A 67 -32.88 5.76 -15.45
CA ARG A 67 -34.24 5.25 -15.21
C ARG A 67 -34.87 5.83 -13.94
N VAL A 68 -34.10 5.97 -12.86
CA VAL A 68 -34.57 6.54 -11.59
C VAL A 68 -35.07 7.97 -11.78
N LEU A 69 -34.30 8.83 -12.47
CA LEU A 69 -34.74 10.19 -12.78
C LEU A 69 -35.94 10.22 -13.75
N SER A 70 -35.99 9.31 -14.71
CA SER A 70 -37.16 9.15 -15.60
C SER A 70 -38.43 8.80 -14.81
N ASP A 71 -38.33 7.90 -13.85
CA ASP A 71 -39.45 7.44 -13.03
C ASP A 71 -39.91 8.52 -12.04
N ILE A 72 -38.98 9.28 -11.42
CA ILE A 72 -39.27 10.45 -10.58
C ILE A 72 -39.97 11.55 -11.39
N CYS A 73 -39.43 11.93 -12.55
CA CYS A 73 -40.03 12.96 -13.41
C CYS A 73 -41.40 12.51 -13.96
N ARG A 74 -41.61 11.21 -14.17
CA ARG A 74 -42.93 10.64 -14.55
C ARG A 74 -43.91 10.70 -13.38
N ALA A 75 -43.48 10.34 -12.17
CA ALA A 75 -44.29 10.46 -10.95
C ALA A 75 -44.74 11.91 -10.73
N TYR A 76 -43.83 12.89 -10.85
CA TYR A 76 -44.13 14.31 -10.75
C TYR A 76 -45.13 14.79 -11.83
N LYS A 77 -45.01 14.33 -13.08
CA LYS A 77 -46.00 14.61 -14.14
C LYS A 77 -47.35 13.91 -13.94
N THR A 78 -47.39 12.80 -13.22
CA THR A 78 -48.63 12.01 -12.97
C THR A 78 -49.36 12.49 -11.71
N TYR A 79 -48.62 13.01 -10.74
CA TYR A 79 -49.12 13.64 -9.53
C TYR A 79 -48.61 15.09 -9.45
N PRO A 80 -49.25 16.03 -10.18
CA PRO A 80 -49.10 17.43 -9.85
C PRO A 80 -49.47 17.61 -8.37
N LEU A 81 -48.61 18.28 -7.61
CA LEU A 81 -49.00 18.81 -6.30
C LEU A 81 -50.27 19.67 -6.53
N PRO A 82 -51.32 19.57 -5.68
CA PRO A 82 -52.66 20.04 -6.02
C PRO A 82 -52.81 21.57 -6.03
N GLY A 83 -52.22 22.21 -7.03
CA GLY A 83 -52.46 23.59 -7.43
C GLY A 83 -53.73 23.72 -8.28
N ILE A 84 -54.82 24.11 -7.63
CA ILE A 84 -55.99 24.79 -8.24
C ILE A 84 -56.62 24.08 -9.45
N GLN A 85 -57.22 22.91 -9.23
CA GLN A 85 -58.51 22.58 -9.86
C GLN A 85 -59.43 21.96 -8.82
N LYS A 86 -60.57 22.62 -8.53
CA LYS A 86 -61.66 21.99 -7.77
C LYS A 86 -62.38 20.99 -8.69
N PRO A 87 -62.43 19.69 -8.37
CA PRO A 87 -63.55 18.88 -8.80
C PRO A 87 -64.74 19.29 -7.91
N ASP A 88 -65.61 20.15 -8.44
CA ASP A 88 -66.83 20.56 -7.74
C ASP A 88 -67.83 19.40 -7.83
N GLY A 89 -67.67 18.45 -6.91
CA GLY A 89 -68.43 17.22 -6.82
C GLY A 89 -68.07 16.48 -5.54
N GLU A 90 -69.05 16.27 -4.67
CA GLU A 90 -68.85 15.57 -3.41
C GLU A 90 -68.23 14.19 -3.65
N ALA A 91 -67.19 13.85 -2.89
CA ALA A 91 -66.53 12.56 -3.03
C ALA A 91 -67.49 11.44 -2.56
N VAL A 92 -68.12 10.76 -3.52
CA VAL A 92 -69.10 9.69 -3.25
C VAL A 92 -68.48 8.30 -3.27
N CYS A 93 -69.03 7.41 -2.46
CA CYS A 93 -68.71 5.99 -2.46
C CYS A 93 -69.12 5.35 -3.80
N LYS A 94 -68.16 4.70 -4.48
CA LYS A 94 -68.40 4.03 -5.78
C LYS A 94 -69.41 2.87 -5.73
N LEU A 95 -69.73 2.35 -4.55
CA LEU A 95 -70.69 1.25 -4.35
C LEU A 95 -72.12 1.75 -4.05
N HIS A 96 -72.24 2.78 -3.22
CA HIS A 96 -73.54 3.24 -2.70
C HIS A 96 -73.96 4.62 -3.25
N MET A 97 -73.08 5.30 -4.00
CA MET A 97 -73.27 6.66 -4.54
C MET A 97 -73.65 7.73 -3.50
N LYS A 98 -73.34 7.47 -2.22
CA LYS A 98 -73.51 8.42 -1.10
C LYS A 98 -72.20 9.10 -0.73
N PRO A 99 -72.23 10.30 -0.13
CA PRO A 99 -71.03 10.98 0.36
C PRO A 99 -70.15 10.08 1.23
N LEU A 100 -68.84 10.20 1.05
CA LEU A 100 -67.85 9.63 1.95
C LEU A 100 -67.78 10.52 3.19
N GLU A 101 -68.08 9.96 4.36
CA GLU A 101 -68.19 10.70 5.63
C GLU A 101 -67.34 10.08 6.75
N LEU A 102 -66.94 8.82 6.57
CA LEU A 102 -66.15 8.03 7.51
C LEU A 102 -64.81 7.62 6.87
N TYR A 103 -63.87 7.18 7.70
CA TYR A 103 -62.58 6.61 7.33
C TYR A 103 -62.41 5.28 8.04
N CYS A 104 -62.04 4.24 7.29
CA CYS A 104 -61.68 2.95 7.87
C CYS A 104 -60.19 2.92 8.17
N GLU A 105 -59.86 2.75 9.46
CA GLU A 105 -58.47 2.71 9.93
C GLU A 105 -57.71 1.49 9.38
N LYS A 106 -58.36 0.32 9.36
CA LYS A 106 -57.75 -0.96 8.97
C LYS A 106 -57.56 -1.12 7.46
N ASP A 107 -58.43 -0.51 6.65
CA ASP A 107 -58.39 -0.59 5.18
C ASP A 107 -57.85 0.71 4.54
N GLU A 108 -57.36 1.65 5.36
CA GLU A 108 -56.73 2.93 5.00
C GLU A 108 -57.50 3.77 3.95
N GLN A 109 -58.84 3.73 3.98
CA GLN A 109 -59.68 4.35 2.95
C GLN A 109 -60.96 5.03 3.49
N PRO A 110 -61.43 6.11 2.83
CA PRO A 110 -62.70 6.73 3.15
C PRO A 110 -63.90 5.86 2.72
N VAL A 111 -64.95 5.82 3.55
CA VAL A 111 -66.18 5.05 3.32
C VAL A 111 -67.43 5.89 3.61
N CYS A 112 -68.57 5.52 3.00
CA CYS A 112 -69.87 6.15 3.30
C CYS A 112 -70.60 5.40 4.43
N VAL A 113 -71.65 6.00 4.99
CA VAL A 113 -72.44 5.44 6.10
C VAL A 113 -73.05 4.05 5.81
N GLU A 114 -73.36 3.72 4.55
CA GLU A 114 -73.90 2.39 4.19
C GLU A 114 -72.83 1.28 4.24
N CYS A 115 -71.55 1.65 4.04
CA CYS A 115 -70.43 0.70 4.13
C CYS A 115 -70.22 0.18 5.56
N VAL A 116 -70.80 0.80 6.60
CA VAL A 116 -70.67 0.35 8.00
C VAL A 116 -71.06 -1.12 8.16
N THR A 117 -72.01 -1.61 7.36
CA THR A 117 -72.42 -3.03 7.34
C THR A 117 -71.31 -3.98 6.87
N MET A 118 -70.47 -3.55 5.91
CA MET A 118 -69.34 -4.34 5.39
C MET A 118 -68.05 -4.14 6.19
N HIS A 119 -67.93 -3.03 6.93
CA HIS A 119 -66.80 -2.72 7.81
C HIS A 119 -67.18 -2.86 9.29
N ASN A 120 -68.16 -3.71 9.62
CA ASN A 120 -68.78 -3.83 10.95
C ASN A 120 -67.83 -4.31 12.07
N THR A 121 -66.65 -4.83 11.71
CA THR A 121 -65.59 -5.26 12.63
C THR A 121 -64.38 -4.33 12.61
N HIS A 122 -64.41 -3.23 11.86
CA HIS A 122 -63.29 -2.31 11.69
C HIS A 122 -63.59 -0.98 12.40
N THR A 123 -62.56 -0.31 12.91
CA THR A 123 -62.70 1.03 13.49
C THR A 123 -63.01 2.03 12.38
N LEU A 124 -64.14 2.71 12.50
CA LEU A 124 -64.58 3.76 11.57
C LEU A 124 -64.58 5.11 12.30
N TRP A 125 -63.83 6.06 11.75
CA TRP A 125 -63.69 7.41 12.28
C TRP A 125 -64.42 8.42 11.38
N PRO A 126 -65.10 9.45 11.91
CA PRO A 126 -65.56 10.56 11.07
C PRO A 126 -64.37 11.21 10.35
N LEU A 127 -64.54 11.61 9.08
CA LEU A 127 -63.42 12.15 8.28
C LEU A 127 -62.73 13.36 8.94
N LYS A 128 -63.48 14.17 9.69
CA LYS A 128 -62.95 15.33 10.44
C LYS A 128 -61.93 14.91 11.51
N ASP A 129 -62.11 13.73 12.10
CA ASP A 129 -61.30 13.21 13.20
C ASP A 129 -60.18 12.29 12.69
N ALA A 130 -60.37 11.67 11.53
CA ALA A 130 -59.36 10.86 10.85
C ALA A 130 -58.24 11.69 10.18
N VAL A 131 -58.54 12.89 9.66
CA VAL A 131 -57.56 13.76 8.98
C VAL A 131 -56.36 14.12 9.87
N PRO A 132 -56.53 14.49 11.17
CA PRO A 132 -55.41 14.63 12.10
C PRO A 132 -54.57 13.36 12.27
N LEU A 133 -55.20 12.18 12.35
CA LEU A 133 -54.51 10.90 12.53
C LEU A 133 -53.58 10.60 11.34
N CYS A 134 -54.08 10.74 10.11
CA CYS A 134 -53.28 10.55 8.89
C CYS A 134 -52.16 11.60 8.76
N LYS A 135 -52.38 12.84 9.19
CA LYS A 135 -51.33 13.88 9.22
C LYS A 135 -50.17 13.54 10.17
N THR A 136 -50.44 12.85 11.28
CA THR A 136 -49.39 12.36 12.18
C THR A 136 -48.56 11.26 11.54
N LEU A 137 -49.18 10.34 10.78
CA LEU A 137 -48.46 9.28 10.05
C LEU A 137 -47.50 9.84 8.99
N THR A 138 -47.85 10.95 8.34
CA THR A 138 -46.95 11.66 7.40
C THR A 138 -45.74 12.35 8.05
N GLN A 139 -45.65 12.47 9.38
CA GLN A 139 -44.44 12.99 10.04
C GLN A 139 -43.22 12.06 9.87
N ASN A 140 -43.42 10.81 9.42
CA ASN A 140 -42.33 9.93 9.03
C ASN A 140 -41.60 10.37 7.74
N LEU A 141 -42.11 11.38 7.01
CA LEU A 141 -41.43 11.91 5.83
C LEU A 141 -40.13 12.68 6.16
N ASP A 142 -40.04 13.31 7.33
CA ASP A 142 -38.83 14.03 7.77
C ASP A 142 -37.62 13.08 7.87
N ASN A 143 -37.84 11.87 8.39
CA ASN A 143 -36.83 10.80 8.41
C ASN A 143 -36.29 10.50 7.00
N THR A 144 -37.10 10.61 5.95
CA THR A 144 -36.68 10.37 4.56
C THR A 144 -35.69 11.42 4.07
N VAL A 145 -35.84 12.68 4.50
CA VAL A 145 -34.91 13.76 4.17
C VAL A 145 -33.57 13.53 4.86
N ASP A 146 -33.59 13.11 6.12
CA ASP A 146 -32.38 12.72 6.85
C ASP A 146 -31.72 11.46 6.27
N TYR A 147 -32.49 10.45 5.82
CA TYR A 147 -31.95 9.31 5.06
C TYR A 147 -31.29 9.74 3.75
N ILE A 148 -31.88 10.67 3.00
CA ILE A 148 -31.27 11.23 1.76
C ILE A 148 -29.97 11.97 2.10
N LYS A 149 -29.93 12.71 3.21
CA LYS A 149 -28.74 13.42 3.67
C LYS A 149 -27.62 12.46 4.08
N LEU A 150 -27.94 11.43 4.87
CA LEU A 150 -27.02 10.34 5.23
C LEU A 150 -26.49 9.60 3.99
N ILE A 151 -27.34 9.31 3.01
CA ILE A 151 -26.92 8.69 1.74
C ILE A 151 -25.99 9.62 0.95
N ARG A 152 -26.21 10.94 0.95
CA ARG A 152 -25.31 11.92 0.32
C ARG A 152 -23.95 12.01 1.03
N GLU A 153 -23.92 11.92 2.36
CA GLU A 153 -22.69 11.85 3.14
C GLU A 153 -21.91 10.55 2.83
N LEU A 154 -22.61 9.42 2.72
CA LEU A 154 -22.04 8.13 2.29
C LEU A 154 -21.56 8.12 0.83
N LEU A 155 -22.05 9.02 -0.03
CA LEU A 155 -21.62 9.16 -1.43
C LEU A 155 -20.29 9.93 -1.61
N GLN A 156 -19.64 10.39 -0.53
CA GLN A 156 -18.27 10.94 -0.54
C GLN A 156 -17.19 9.91 -0.96
N ILE A 157 -17.58 8.68 -1.31
CA ILE A 157 -16.73 7.65 -1.96
C ILE A 157 -15.94 8.20 -3.16
N HIS A 158 -16.46 9.21 -3.88
CA HIS A 158 -15.72 9.86 -4.96
C HIS A 158 -14.41 10.52 -4.47
N ASP A 159 -14.42 11.17 -3.31
CA ASP A 159 -13.24 11.80 -2.73
C ASP A 159 -12.24 10.73 -2.24
N CYS A 160 -12.73 9.63 -1.67
CA CYS A 160 -11.90 8.46 -1.36
C CYS A 160 -11.21 7.89 -2.60
N ALA A 161 -11.92 7.77 -3.73
CA ALA A 161 -11.34 7.25 -4.98
C ALA A 161 -10.21 8.16 -5.52
N VAL A 162 -10.38 9.49 -5.45
CA VAL A 162 -9.34 10.46 -5.83
C VAL A 162 -8.15 10.40 -4.87
N LEU A 163 -8.39 10.31 -3.56
CA LEU A 163 -7.33 10.15 -2.55
C LEU A 163 -6.52 8.86 -2.75
N MET A 164 -7.19 7.73 -3.03
CA MET A 164 -6.53 6.44 -3.32
C MET A 164 -5.70 6.50 -4.61
N GLN A 165 -6.18 7.17 -5.67
CA GLN A 165 -5.39 7.38 -6.89
C GLN A 165 -4.15 8.24 -6.64
N ASN A 166 -4.27 9.30 -5.84
CA ASN A 166 -3.14 10.15 -5.47
C ASN A 166 -2.10 9.39 -4.62
N GLN A 167 -2.55 8.60 -3.63
CA GLN A 167 -1.68 7.74 -2.83
C GLN A 167 -0.96 6.69 -3.68
N ALA A 168 -1.68 6.01 -4.59
CA ALA A 168 -1.08 5.03 -5.50
C ALA A 168 -0.04 5.67 -6.44
N SER A 169 -0.33 6.86 -6.99
CA SER A 169 0.61 7.59 -7.86
C SER A 169 1.85 8.05 -7.10
N GLU A 170 1.72 8.45 -5.84
CA GLU A 170 2.88 8.85 -5.02
C GLU A 170 3.74 7.65 -4.62
N ALA A 171 3.12 6.54 -4.20
CA ALA A 171 3.82 5.28 -3.95
C ALA A 171 4.55 4.78 -5.22
N GLU A 172 3.93 4.88 -6.40
CA GLU A 172 4.56 4.53 -7.67
C GLU A 172 5.81 5.38 -7.93
N LYS A 173 5.75 6.70 -7.75
CA LYS A 173 6.91 7.59 -7.91
C LYS A 173 8.04 7.23 -6.95
N GLN A 174 7.73 6.96 -5.69
CA GLN A 174 8.74 6.57 -4.69
C GLN A 174 9.42 5.25 -5.05
N ILE A 175 8.64 4.24 -5.45
CA ILE A 175 9.17 2.96 -5.97
C ILE A 175 10.07 3.22 -7.19
N GLN A 176 9.63 4.02 -8.16
CA GLN A 176 10.43 4.35 -9.35
C GLN A 176 11.75 5.06 -9.00
N VAL A 177 11.75 5.95 -8.01
CA VAL A 177 12.94 6.66 -7.52
C VAL A 177 13.93 5.71 -6.84
N GLU A 178 13.49 4.86 -5.92
CA GLU A 178 14.39 3.90 -5.24
C GLU A 178 14.95 2.86 -6.23
N PHE A 179 14.12 2.31 -7.12
CA PHE A 179 14.59 1.41 -8.17
C PHE A 179 15.51 2.10 -9.19
N LYS A 180 15.40 3.43 -9.38
CA LYS A 180 16.38 4.18 -10.16
C LYS A 180 17.73 4.23 -9.45
N LYS A 181 17.77 4.58 -8.16
CA LYS A 181 19.03 4.58 -7.37
C LYS A 181 19.74 3.22 -7.41
N LEU A 182 18.99 2.12 -7.28
CA LEU A 182 19.53 0.76 -7.37
C LEU A 182 20.14 0.46 -8.75
N ARG A 183 19.47 0.84 -9.85
CA ARG A 183 20.00 0.68 -11.21
C ARG A 183 21.25 1.54 -11.44
N ASP A 184 21.23 2.79 -11.00
CA ASP A 184 22.37 3.71 -11.14
C ASP A 184 23.60 3.21 -10.36
N ALA A 185 23.39 2.59 -9.18
CA ALA A 185 24.45 1.94 -8.41
C ALA A 185 25.01 0.69 -9.13
N LEU A 186 24.16 -0.20 -9.64
CA LEU A 186 24.58 -1.39 -10.39
C LEU A 186 25.38 -1.03 -11.66
N LEU A 187 24.93 -0.05 -12.42
CA LEU A 187 25.62 0.47 -13.61
C LEU A 187 26.95 1.17 -13.29
N THR A 188 27.13 1.62 -12.04
CA THR A 188 28.39 2.21 -11.58
C THR A 188 29.38 1.12 -11.16
N GLU A 189 28.92 0.11 -10.41
CA GLU A 189 29.74 -1.06 -10.03
C GLU A 189 30.19 -1.85 -11.27
N GLU A 190 29.30 -2.12 -12.23
CA GLU A 190 29.64 -2.77 -13.51
C GLU A 190 30.78 -2.03 -14.24
N ARG A 191 30.67 -0.70 -14.34
CA ARG A 191 31.68 0.15 -15.00
C ARG A 191 33.03 0.11 -14.29
N LEU A 192 33.04 0.11 -12.95
CA LEU A 192 34.26 -0.01 -12.16
C LEU A 192 34.95 -1.36 -12.44
N ARG A 193 34.21 -2.48 -12.41
CA ARG A 193 34.76 -3.82 -12.68
C ARG A 193 35.30 -3.98 -14.10
N LEU A 194 34.59 -3.45 -15.10
CA LEU A 194 35.08 -3.44 -16.49
C LEU A 194 36.36 -2.59 -16.63
N SER A 195 36.48 -1.49 -15.88
CA SER A 195 37.70 -0.67 -15.87
C SER A 195 38.88 -1.37 -15.17
N GLU A 196 38.65 -2.09 -14.07
CA GLU A 196 39.67 -2.91 -13.41
C GLU A 196 40.18 -4.02 -14.36
N LEU A 197 39.26 -4.67 -15.10
CA LEU A 197 39.60 -5.73 -16.06
C LEU A 197 40.42 -5.21 -17.24
N ALA A 198 40.01 -4.09 -17.83
CA ALA A 198 40.78 -3.45 -18.90
C ALA A 198 42.21 -3.07 -18.45
N GLN A 199 42.36 -2.65 -17.18
CA GLN A 199 43.67 -2.31 -16.61
C GLN A 199 44.54 -3.56 -16.37
N GLU A 200 44.00 -4.67 -15.86
CA GLU A 200 44.75 -5.94 -15.74
C GLU A 200 45.16 -6.46 -17.13
N GLU A 201 44.27 -6.36 -18.12
CA GLU A 201 44.55 -6.78 -19.51
C GLU A 201 45.69 -5.96 -20.13
N GLU A 202 45.64 -4.64 -20.04
CA GLU A 202 46.71 -3.76 -20.56
C GLU A 202 48.06 -4.07 -19.89
N GLN A 203 48.08 -4.23 -18.55
CA GLN A 203 49.30 -4.56 -17.82
C GLN A 203 49.90 -5.91 -18.23
N LYS A 204 49.06 -6.95 -18.36
CA LYS A 204 49.51 -8.30 -18.76
C LYS A 204 50.00 -8.35 -20.20
N ILE A 205 49.28 -7.70 -21.13
CA ILE A 205 49.71 -7.58 -22.53
C ILE A 205 51.07 -6.85 -22.59
N ALA A 206 51.24 -5.73 -21.87
CA ALA A 206 52.50 -5.00 -21.83
C ALA A 206 53.66 -5.83 -21.23
N ALA A 207 53.41 -6.62 -20.18
CA ALA A 207 54.39 -7.51 -19.57
C ALA A 207 54.85 -8.61 -20.54
N VAL A 208 53.92 -9.29 -21.21
CA VAL A 208 54.21 -10.32 -22.22
C VAL A 208 54.98 -9.72 -23.40
N GLN A 209 54.55 -8.57 -23.94
CA GLN A 209 55.27 -7.89 -25.03
C GLN A 209 56.71 -7.52 -24.65
N LYS A 210 56.93 -7.01 -23.42
CA LYS A 210 58.26 -6.69 -22.89
C LYS A 210 59.13 -7.95 -22.77
N LEU A 211 58.59 -9.06 -22.27
CA LEU A 211 59.28 -10.34 -22.20
C LEU A 211 59.66 -10.86 -23.60
N THR A 212 58.71 -10.84 -24.54
CA THR A 212 58.94 -11.24 -25.95
C THR A 212 60.03 -10.39 -26.61
N LYS A 213 60.08 -9.08 -26.35
CA LYS A 213 61.13 -8.19 -26.85
C LYS A 213 62.51 -8.56 -26.30
N ASN A 214 62.61 -8.85 -25.00
CA ASN A 214 63.86 -9.26 -24.36
C ASN A 214 64.38 -10.60 -24.90
N VAL A 215 63.49 -11.61 -25.02
CA VAL A 215 63.84 -12.93 -25.57
C VAL A 215 64.34 -12.81 -27.02
N ASN A 216 63.66 -12.04 -27.87
CA ASN A 216 64.10 -11.83 -29.25
C ASN A 216 65.45 -11.12 -29.36
N GLN A 217 65.74 -10.18 -28.46
CA GLN A 217 67.04 -9.53 -28.39
C GLN A 217 68.15 -10.52 -28.00
N ASP A 218 67.93 -11.33 -26.97
CA ASP A 218 68.90 -12.35 -26.54
C ASP A 218 69.14 -13.42 -27.62
N ILE A 219 68.09 -13.83 -28.36
CA ILE A 219 68.24 -14.70 -29.54
C ILE A 219 69.12 -14.04 -30.62
N SER A 220 68.96 -12.74 -30.87
CA SER A 220 69.77 -11.98 -31.83
C SER A 220 71.25 -11.94 -31.40
N ASP A 221 71.51 -11.70 -30.12
CA ASP A 221 72.88 -11.59 -29.60
C ASP A 221 73.58 -12.95 -29.47
N LEU A 222 72.85 -14.02 -29.13
CA LEU A 222 73.35 -15.40 -29.22
C LEU A 222 73.67 -15.80 -30.67
N LYS A 223 72.84 -15.43 -31.66
CA LYS A 223 73.14 -15.66 -33.09
C LYS A 223 74.43 -14.96 -33.51
N LYS A 224 74.64 -13.70 -33.11
CA LYS A 224 75.90 -12.96 -33.37
C LYS A 224 77.10 -13.63 -32.71
N LEU A 225 76.96 -14.11 -31.47
CA LEU A 225 78.02 -14.82 -30.77
C LEU A 225 78.40 -16.13 -31.47
N ILE A 226 77.43 -16.92 -31.93
CA ILE A 226 77.68 -18.16 -32.70
C ILE A 226 78.49 -17.87 -33.97
N VAL A 227 78.14 -16.81 -34.71
CA VAL A 227 78.90 -16.38 -35.90
C VAL A 227 80.33 -15.95 -35.53
N SER A 228 80.49 -15.18 -34.45
CA SER A 228 81.81 -14.77 -33.95
C SER A 228 82.68 -15.96 -33.54
N VAL A 229 82.12 -16.94 -32.81
CA VAL A 229 82.84 -18.15 -32.38
C VAL A 229 83.23 -19.01 -33.58
N LYS A 230 82.32 -19.23 -34.54
CA LYS A 230 82.64 -19.97 -35.78
C LYS A 230 83.75 -19.30 -36.59
N LYS A 231 83.80 -17.97 -36.63
CA LYS A 231 84.88 -17.22 -37.29
C LYS A 231 86.22 -17.40 -36.57
N GLU A 232 86.25 -17.27 -35.26
CA GLU A 232 87.50 -17.38 -34.49
C GLU A 232 88.08 -18.79 -34.47
N ILE A 233 87.24 -19.84 -34.51
CA ILE A 233 87.69 -21.24 -34.66
C ILE A 233 88.38 -21.50 -36.02
N GLY A 234 88.12 -20.67 -37.03
CA GLY A 234 88.80 -20.73 -38.33
C GLY A 234 90.11 -19.94 -38.42
N ASN A 235 90.56 -19.29 -37.33
CA ASN A 235 91.85 -18.59 -37.27
C ASN A 235 92.98 -19.55 -36.84
N GLU A 236 94.23 -19.12 -37.06
CA GLU A 236 95.42 -19.80 -36.52
C GLU A 236 95.41 -19.89 -34.98
N ASP A 237 95.95 -20.99 -34.45
CA ASP A 237 95.90 -21.37 -33.02
C ASP A 237 96.26 -20.23 -32.06
N LEU A 238 97.33 -19.48 -32.34
CA LEU A 238 97.79 -18.39 -31.49
C LEU A 238 96.75 -17.26 -31.36
N ARG A 239 96.06 -16.93 -32.47
CA ARG A 239 95.00 -15.90 -32.49
C ARG A 239 93.74 -16.38 -31.79
N LEU A 240 93.35 -17.64 -32.00
CA LEU A 240 92.23 -18.25 -31.29
C LEU A 240 92.47 -18.21 -29.78
N LEU A 241 93.66 -18.61 -29.31
CA LEU A 241 94.02 -18.62 -27.90
C LEU A 241 94.04 -17.21 -27.27
N GLN A 242 94.51 -16.19 -28.00
CA GLN A 242 94.44 -14.78 -27.56
C GLN A 242 93.00 -14.29 -27.38
N ASN A 243 92.10 -14.62 -28.31
CA ASN A 243 90.70 -14.15 -28.29
C ASN A 243 89.77 -15.03 -27.43
N PHE A 244 90.18 -16.24 -27.07
CA PHE A 244 89.35 -17.22 -26.37
C PHE A 244 88.78 -16.72 -25.03
N GLN A 245 89.58 -15.95 -24.27
CA GLN A 245 89.15 -15.43 -22.96
C GLN A 245 87.96 -14.47 -23.09
N ASP A 246 87.90 -13.68 -24.16
CA ASP A 246 86.80 -12.75 -24.44
C ASP A 246 85.57 -13.44 -25.02
N LEU A 247 85.73 -14.47 -25.85
CA LEU A 247 84.62 -15.34 -26.25
C LEU A 247 83.97 -16.01 -25.03
N LYS A 248 84.80 -16.56 -24.12
CA LYS A 248 84.34 -17.18 -22.87
C LYS A 248 83.61 -16.17 -21.97
N ARG A 249 84.11 -14.92 -21.91
CA ARG A 249 83.47 -13.81 -21.18
C ARG A 249 82.10 -13.47 -21.76
N LYS A 250 82.02 -13.24 -23.08
CA LYS A 250 80.76 -12.94 -23.80
C LYS A 250 79.74 -14.08 -23.70
N HIS A 251 80.17 -15.33 -23.74
CA HIS A 251 79.30 -16.48 -23.53
C HIS A 251 78.75 -16.54 -22.09
N SER A 252 79.59 -16.25 -21.09
CA SER A 252 79.20 -16.30 -19.68
C SER A 252 78.11 -15.29 -19.29
N THR A 253 78.06 -14.12 -19.94
CA THR A 253 77.05 -13.07 -19.66
C THR A 253 75.71 -13.33 -20.35
N LEU A 254 75.67 -14.18 -21.38
CA LEU A 254 74.48 -14.48 -22.19
C LEU A 254 73.73 -15.77 -21.77
N LYS A 255 74.07 -16.35 -20.61
CA LYS A 255 73.43 -17.57 -20.11
C LYS A 255 71.91 -17.40 -19.91
N PRO A 256 71.06 -18.28 -20.48
CA PRO A 256 69.61 -18.21 -20.30
C PRO A 256 69.18 -18.55 -18.86
N GLU A 257 69.86 -19.48 -18.19
CA GLU A 257 69.41 -20.08 -16.93
C GLU A 257 69.29 -19.07 -15.77
N THR A 258 70.04 -17.96 -15.83
CA THR A 258 69.99 -16.89 -14.82
C THR A 258 69.01 -15.77 -15.15
N ARG A 259 68.48 -15.70 -16.38
CA ARG A 259 67.58 -14.64 -16.84
C ARG A 259 66.12 -15.10 -16.94
N TYR A 260 65.93 -16.31 -17.46
CA TYR A 260 64.62 -16.91 -17.76
C TYR A 260 64.39 -18.13 -16.89
N THR A 261 64.30 -17.92 -15.57
CA THR A 261 63.84 -18.99 -14.67
C THR A 261 62.36 -19.29 -14.98
N PRO A 262 61.91 -20.56 -14.88
CA PRO A 262 60.50 -20.91 -15.10
C PRO A 262 59.54 -20.03 -14.29
N PHE A 263 59.92 -19.72 -13.04
CA PHE A 263 59.20 -18.81 -12.14
C PHE A 263 58.91 -17.42 -12.77
N ARG A 264 59.91 -16.75 -13.37
CA ARG A 264 59.74 -15.42 -13.99
C ARG A 264 58.95 -15.43 -15.30
N VAL A 265 58.86 -16.58 -15.95
CA VAL A 265 58.02 -16.75 -17.15
C VAL A 265 56.59 -17.06 -16.74
N CYS A 266 56.39 -17.85 -15.67
CA CYS A 266 55.08 -18.08 -15.06
C CYS A 266 54.44 -16.79 -14.54
N GLU A 267 55.20 -15.94 -13.83
CA GLU A 267 54.71 -14.65 -13.27
C GLU A 267 54.11 -13.71 -14.35
N ALA A 268 54.63 -13.75 -15.58
CA ALA A 268 54.11 -12.98 -16.72
C ALA A 268 52.96 -13.69 -17.48
N LEU A 269 52.67 -14.94 -17.14
CA LEU A 269 51.66 -15.81 -17.77
C LEU A 269 50.58 -16.28 -16.77
N GLU A 270 50.54 -15.72 -15.56
CA GLU A 270 49.53 -16.10 -14.58
C GLU A 270 48.11 -15.75 -15.08
N PRO A 271 47.11 -16.64 -14.85
CA PRO A 271 45.71 -16.37 -15.18
C PRO A 271 45.22 -15.02 -14.67
N PHE A 272 44.23 -14.44 -15.34
CA PHE A 272 43.57 -13.22 -14.87
C PHE A 272 43.07 -13.39 -13.44
N THR A 273 43.56 -12.57 -12.51
CA THR A 273 43.13 -12.57 -11.12
C THR A 273 41.66 -12.17 -11.00
N LEU A 274 41.18 -11.36 -11.96
CA LEU A 274 39.77 -11.02 -12.11
C LEU A 274 38.89 -12.17 -12.62
N GLN A 275 39.44 -13.25 -13.21
CA GLN A 275 38.63 -14.41 -13.59
C GLN A 275 38.14 -15.16 -12.33
N ASP A 276 39.05 -15.40 -11.39
CA ASP A 276 38.71 -15.90 -10.06
C ASP A 276 37.92 -14.86 -9.27
N SER A 277 38.17 -13.56 -9.49
CA SER A 277 37.32 -12.52 -8.91
C SER A 277 35.91 -12.49 -9.47
N VAL A 278 35.61 -12.96 -10.69
CA VAL A 278 34.22 -13.06 -11.19
C VAL A 278 33.48 -14.20 -10.51
N VAL A 279 34.15 -15.33 -10.22
CA VAL A 279 33.56 -16.40 -9.40
C VAL A 279 33.42 -15.93 -7.96
N ALA A 280 34.46 -15.37 -7.35
CA ALA A 280 34.41 -14.83 -6.00
C ALA A 280 33.47 -13.61 -5.88
N TYR A 281 33.25 -12.83 -6.95
CA TYR A 281 32.25 -11.76 -7.01
C TYR A 281 30.85 -12.31 -7.22
N ARG A 282 30.64 -13.39 -7.99
CA ARG A 282 29.34 -14.07 -8.04
C ARG A 282 29.02 -14.69 -6.70
N GLU A 283 29.94 -15.41 -6.07
CA GLU A 283 29.75 -15.95 -4.72
C GLU A 283 29.64 -14.84 -3.67
N ARG A 284 30.30 -13.70 -3.86
CA ARG A 284 30.15 -12.53 -2.98
C ARG A 284 28.84 -11.82 -3.25
N GLN A 285 28.34 -11.72 -4.47
CA GLN A 285 27.00 -11.21 -4.82
C GLN A 285 25.93 -12.15 -4.34
N GLU A 286 26.03 -13.46 -4.56
CA GLU A 286 25.09 -14.44 -4.01
C GLU A 286 25.16 -14.44 -2.48
N ARG A 287 26.35 -14.26 -1.87
CA ARG A 287 26.45 -14.04 -0.42
C ARG A 287 26.03 -12.66 0.03
N GLU A 288 26.17 -11.59 -0.72
CA GLU A 288 25.83 -10.20 -0.34
C GLU A 288 24.41 -9.84 -0.79
N TRP A 289 23.78 -10.65 -1.61
CA TRP A 289 22.37 -10.60 -2.01
C TRP A 289 21.58 -11.57 -1.16
N SER A 290 22.09 -12.80 -0.93
CA SER A 290 21.59 -13.61 0.19
C SER A 290 21.80 -12.84 1.48
N HIS A 291 22.94 -12.22 1.76
CA HIS A 291 23.15 -11.25 2.85
C HIS A 291 22.93 -9.79 2.39
N HIS A 292 21.96 -9.53 1.51
CA HIS A 292 21.25 -8.23 1.45
C HIS A 292 19.83 -8.55 1.83
N ASN A 293 19.20 -9.49 1.15
CA ASN A 293 17.88 -10.03 1.43
C ASN A 293 17.79 -10.70 2.82
N THR A 294 18.89 -11.28 3.32
CA THR A 294 19.02 -11.81 4.70
C THR A 294 19.63 -10.77 5.64
N ARG A 295 20.42 -9.77 5.20
CA ARG A 295 20.83 -8.65 6.10
C ARG A 295 19.67 -7.68 6.37
N LEU A 296 18.79 -7.47 5.41
CA LEU A 296 17.45 -6.87 5.53
C LEU A 296 16.46 -7.76 6.31
N ARG A 297 16.88 -8.95 6.77
CA ARG A 297 16.12 -9.85 7.66
C ARG A 297 16.91 -10.32 8.90
N GLN A 298 18.16 -9.85 9.12
CA GLN A 298 19.08 -10.35 10.17
C GLN A 298 20.19 -9.37 10.61
N MET A 299 20.53 -8.35 9.81
CA MET A 299 21.61 -7.37 10.10
C MET A 299 21.10 -6.02 10.56
N SER A 300 19.80 -5.92 10.71
CA SER A 300 19.15 -5.22 11.80
C SER A 300 19.65 -5.72 13.17
N LEU A 301 20.90 -5.39 13.49
CA LEU A 301 21.51 -5.48 14.82
C LEU A 301 20.75 -4.59 15.83
N PHE A 302 20.17 -3.49 15.32
CA PHE A 302 18.93 -2.90 15.83
C PHE A 302 17.80 -3.53 15.05
N ALA A 303 16.81 -4.10 15.73
CA ALA A 303 15.65 -4.74 15.09
C ALA A 303 15.09 -3.94 13.92
N ASP A 304 14.69 -4.62 12.83
CA ASP A 304 13.96 -3.98 11.74
C ASP A 304 12.77 -3.25 12.39
N PRO A 305 12.63 -1.93 12.21
CA PRO A 305 11.57 -1.18 12.86
C PRO A 305 10.25 -1.79 12.38
N VAL A 306 9.43 -2.24 13.33
CA VAL A 306 8.11 -2.79 12.98
C VAL A 306 7.30 -1.67 12.35
N VAL A 307 7.17 -1.75 11.03
CA VAL A 307 6.39 -0.82 10.22
C VAL A 307 4.91 -1.14 10.45
N PHE A 308 4.12 -0.14 10.79
CA PHE A 308 2.68 -0.27 11.00
C PHE A 308 1.92 -0.47 9.69
N ASP A 309 0.83 -1.23 9.73
CA ASP A 309 -0.09 -1.38 8.60
C ASP A 309 -1.24 -0.35 8.66
N PRO A 310 -1.29 0.64 7.74
CA PRO A 310 -2.34 1.65 7.70
C PRO A 310 -3.75 1.09 7.45
N ASN A 311 -3.88 -0.12 6.90
CA ASN A 311 -5.19 -0.76 6.71
C ASN A 311 -5.76 -1.24 8.05
N THR A 312 -4.90 -1.69 8.97
CA THR A 312 -5.32 -2.18 10.30
C THR A 312 -5.55 -1.05 11.30
N ALA A 313 -4.86 0.09 11.14
CA ALA A 313 -4.86 1.21 12.08
C ALA A 313 -6.26 1.77 12.33
N SER A 314 -6.66 1.89 13.59
CA SER A 314 -7.95 2.49 13.97
C SER A 314 -8.07 3.95 13.50
N PRO A 315 -9.27 4.46 13.15
CA PRO A 315 -9.47 5.88 12.82
C PRO A 315 -9.00 6.85 13.92
N TRP A 316 -8.91 6.38 15.17
CA TRP A 316 -8.42 7.15 16.31
C TRP A 316 -6.88 7.21 16.42
N LEU A 317 -6.14 6.62 15.47
CA LEU A 317 -4.68 6.56 15.47
C LEU A 317 -4.11 7.24 14.22
N SER A 318 -3.21 8.20 14.44
CA SER A 318 -2.37 8.81 13.41
C SER A 318 -1.03 8.08 13.32
N LEU A 319 -0.57 7.81 12.10
CA LEU A 319 0.75 7.26 11.79
C LEU A 319 1.65 8.35 11.21
N ASP A 320 2.96 8.24 11.39
CA ASP A 320 3.94 9.10 10.73
C ASP A 320 4.26 8.66 9.29
N ALA A 321 5.05 9.48 8.57
CA ALA A 321 5.37 9.23 7.16
C ALA A 321 6.17 7.93 6.94
N ASP A 322 7.01 7.55 7.91
CA ASP A 322 7.82 6.33 7.87
C ASP A 322 7.05 5.09 8.38
N LEU A 323 5.82 5.28 8.87
CA LEU A 323 4.97 4.25 9.49
C LEU A 323 5.64 3.52 10.67
N THR A 324 6.45 4.22 11.46
CA THR A 324 7.16 3.68 12.64
C THR A 324 6.76 4.33 13.97
N ALA A 325 6.01 5.44 13.93
CA ALA A 325 5.42 6.08 15.09
C ALA A 325 3.88 6.17 14.97
N VAL A 326 3.20 5.91 16.08
CA VAL A 326 1.74 6.02 16.20
C VAL A 326 1.37 6.96 17.35
N LYS A 327 0.32 7.76 17.16
CA LYS A 327 -0.23 8.67 18.18
C LYS A 327 -1.75 8.64 18.15
N GLU A 328 -2.36 8.64 19.33
CA GLU A 328 -3.80 8.85 19.49
C GLU A 328 -4.21 10.23 18.95
N SER A 329 -5.28 10.26 18.17
CA SER A 329 -5.89 11.48 17.63
C SER A 329 -7.06 11.92 18.50
N HIS A 330 -7.25 13.23 18.67
CA HIS A 330 -8.38 13.78 19.41
C HIS A 330 -9.73 13.57 18.68
N GLU A 331 -9.69 13.45 17.35
CA GLU A 331 -10.85 13.25 16.48
C GLU A 331 -10.59 12.06 15.54
N PRO A 332 -11.64 11.32 15.11
CA PRO A 332 -11.47 10.19 14.22
C PRO A 332 -11.05 10.66 12.82
N LEU A 333 -9.93 10.13 12.33
CA LEU A 333 -9.39 10.44 11.02
C LEU A 333 -10.26 9.84 9.91
N ILE A 334 -10.50 10.63 8.86
CA ILE A 334 -11.19 10.17 7.65
C ILE A 334 -10.32 9.12 6.97
N THR A 335 -10.69 7.85 7.15
CA THR A 335 -9.99 6.69 6.60
C THR A 335 -11.01 5.74 5.96
N PRO A 336 -10.69 5.09 4.82
CA PRO A 336 -11.60 4.13 4.22
C PRO A 336 -11.85 2.95 5.15
N ASP A 337 -13.11 2.59 5.38
CA ASP A 337 -13.43 1.36 6.11
C ASP A 337 -13.01 0.13 5.30
N ASN A 338 -12.46 -0.86 5.99
CA ASN A 338 -12.05 -2.14 5.43
C ASN A 338 -12.14 -3.24 6.51
N PRO A 339 -12.19 -4.54 6.15
CA PRO A 339 -12.37 -5.63 7.12
C PRO A 339 -11.27 -5.76 8.18
N GLU A 340 -10.05 -5.31 7.88
CA GLU A 340 -8.84 -5.46 8.72
C GLU A 340 -8.71 -4.33 9.75
N ARG A 341 -9.32 -3.17 9.49
CA ARG A 341 -9.30 -1.98 10.36
C ARG A 341 -9.94 -2.22 11.71
N PHE A 342 -9.21 -1.94 12.79
CA PHE A 342 -9.73 -1.96 14.15
C PHE A 342 -10.71 -0.81 14.41
N ASP A 343 -11.97 -1.15 14.67
CA ASP A 343 -13.03 -0.22 15.03
C ASP A 343 -14.09 -0.97 15.85
N PRO A 344 -14.43 -0.57 17.09
CA PRO A 344 -14.10 0.65 17.81
C PRO A 344 -12.94 0.48 18.82
N CYS A 345 -11.93 -0.31 18.48
CA CYS A 345 -10.73 -0.46 19.30
C CYS A 345 -9.58 0.36 18.72
N GLY A 346 -8.95 1.22 19.53
CA GLY A 346 -7.77 2.00 19.13
C GLY A 346 -6.49 1.16 19.14
N PHE A 347 -6.31 0.32 18.11
CA PHE A 347 -5.10 -0.51 17.93
C PHE A 347 -4.58 -0.44 16.48
N VAL A 348 -3.34 -0.86 16.28
CA VAL A 348 -2.68 -1.04 14.97
C VAL A 348 -1.78 -2.29 15.00
N LEU A 349 -1.59 -2.94 13.86
CA LEU A 349 -0.62 -4.04 13.71
C LEU A 349 0.66 -3.60 13.00
N GLY A 350 1.73 -4.37 13.18
CA GLY A 350 2.82 -4.40 12.20
C GLY A 350 2.35 -4.99 10.86
N ALA A 351 2.93 -4.52 9.75
CA ALA A 351 2.63 -5.00 8.40
C ALA A 351 3.18 -6.42 8.11
N GLU A 352 4.30 -6.79 8.73
CA GLU A 352 4.82 -8.15 8.67
C GLU A 352 4.29 -9.00 9.84
N GLY A 353 3.91 -10.25 9.52
CA GLY A 353 3.49 -11.25 10.50
C GLY A 353 4.27 -12.54 10.33
N TYR A 354 4.68 -13.11 11.45
CA TYR A 354 5.67 -14.18 11.55
C TYR A 354 5.02 -15.56 11.66
N THR A 355 5.63 -16.58 11.05
CA THR A 355 5.16 -17.98 11.06
C THR A 355 6.17 -18.96 11.66
N SER A 356 7.43 -18.57 11.84
CA SER A 356 8.51 -19.40 12.39
C SER A 356 9.69 -18.54 12.86
N GLY A 357 10.64 -19.11 13.61
CA GLY A 357 11.86 -18.43 14.02
C GLY A 357 11.72 -17.47 15.19
N LYS A 358 12.73 -16.60 15.35
CA LYS A 358 12.89 -15.73 16.52
C LYS A 358 12.98 -14.27 16.12
N HIS A 359 12.07 -13.48 16.66
CA HIS A 359 11.86 -12.08 16.30
C HIS A 359 12.01 -11.20 17.54
N ARG A 360 12.49 -9.98 17.36
CA ARG A 360 12.72 -9.02 18.44
C ARG A 360 12.51 -7.62 17.91
N TRP A 361 11.79 -6.78 18.65
CA TRP A 361 11.70 -5.34 18.39
C TRP A 361 11.57 -4.58 19.71
N ASP A 362 11.90 -3.28 19.65
CA ASP A 362 11.84 -2.38 20.80
C ASP A 362 10.80 -1.28 20.52
N VAL A 363 9.97 -0.96 21.52
CA VAL A 363 8.90 0.05 21.43
C VAL A 363 9.22 1.20 22.35
N MET A 364 9.30 2.42 21.80
CA MET A 364 9.56 3.64 22.57
C MET A 364 8.25 4.22 23.10
N VAL A 365 7.91 3.94 24.35
CA VAL A 365 6.70 4.46 25.01
C VAL A 365 6.92 5.81 25.70
N ARG A 366 8.16 6.09 26.13
CA ARG A 366 8.60 7.36 26.76
C ARG A 366 7.57 7.90 27.77
N ASP A 367 6.98 9.06 27.49
CA ASP A 367 6.06 9.77 28.37
C ASP A 367 4.60 9.35 28.25
N CYS A 368 4.26 8.43 27.34
CA CYS A 368 2.88 8.07 27.04
C CYS A 368 2.12 7.54 28.29
N PRO A 369 0.99 8.14 28.69
CA PRO A 369 0.31 7.82 29.95
C PRO A 369 -0.51 6.52 29.91
N SER A 370 -0.82 6.01 28.71
CA SER A 370 -1.56 4.77 28.50
C SER A 370 -1.12 4.15 27.18
N TRP A 371 -0.70 2.89 27.20
CA TRP A 371 -0.25 2.15 26.01
C TRP A 371 -0.48 0.66 26.18
N VAL A 372 -0.55 -0.07 25.06
CA VAL A 372 -0.56 -1.53 25.01
C VAL A 372 0.49 -1.95 23.98
N VAL A 373 1.26 -3.01 24.25
CA VAL A 373 2.23 -3.56 23.29
C VAL A 373 2.30 -5.07 23.42
N GLY A 374 2.46 -5.77 22.29
CA GLY A 374 2.56 -7.23 22.28
C GLY A 374 2.43 -7.84 20.91
N VAL A 375 1.75 -8.99 20.86
CA VAL A 375 1.51 -9.77 19.63
C VAL A 375 0.09 -10.33 19.59
N CYS A 376 -0.45 -10.54 18.39
CA CYS A 376 -1.76 -11.17 18.20
C CYS A 376 -1.77 -12.18 17.05
N LYS A 377 -2.78 -13.06 17.04
CA LYS A 377 -3.13 -13.87 15.86
C LYS A 377 -3.67 -12.97 14.74
N GLU A 378 -3.43 -13.35 13.50
CA GLU A 378 -4.03 -12.74 12.30
C GLU A 378 -5.56 -12.56 12.42
N ALA A 379 -6.24 -13.62 12.88
CA ALA A 379 -7.69 -13.69 13.06
C ALA A 379 -8.24 -13.00 14.33
N VAL A 380 -7.52 -12.05 14.93
CA VAL A 380 -8.05 -11.25 16.04
C VAL A 380 -9.25 -10.40 15.60
N ALA A 381 -10.23 -10.20 16.49
CA ALA A 381 -11.45 -9.48 16.17
C ALA A 381 -11.18 -7.98 15.88
N ARG A 382 -11.64 -7.50 14.71
CA ARG A 382 -11.44 -6.11 14.27
C ARG A 382 -12.64 -5.20 14.53
N LYS A 383 -13.85 -5.69 14.22
CA LYS A 383 -15.12 -4.93 14.19
C LYS A 383 -15.96 -4.97 15.47
N LYS A 384 -15.33 -5.21 16.63
CA LYS A 384 -16.01 -5.24 17.95
C LYS A 384 -15.02 -5.13 19.10
N LYS A 385 -15.47 -4.56 20.22
CA LYS A 385 -14.71 -4.56 21.48
C LYS A 385 -14.48 -6.00 21.95
N PHE A 386 -13.25 -6.30 22.37
CA PHE A 386 -12.87 -7.60 22.90
C PHE A 386 -11.90 -7.47 24.08
N THR A 387 -11.79 -8.52 24.89
CA THR A 387 -10.87 -8.55 26.04
C THR A 387 -9.49 -9.02 25.60
N LEU A 388 -8.48 -8.16 25.77
CA LEU A 388 -7.06 -8.53 25.63
C LEU A 388 -6.74 -9.71 26.56
N SER A 389 -6.43 -10.87 25.98
CA SER A 389 -6.07 -12.10 26.71
C SER A 389 -5.59 -13.20 25.74
N PRO A 390 -4.77 -14.18 26.20
CA PRO A 390 -4.30 -15.31 25.41
C PRO A 390 -5.44 -16.14 24.82
N SER A 391 -6.55 -16.30 25.57
CA SER A 391 -7.75 -17.01 25.11
C SER A 391 -8.44 -16.36 23.89
N ARG A 392 -8.22 -15.06 23.68
CA ARG A 392 -8.67 -14.30 22.49
C ARG A 392 -7.58 -14.12 21.43
N GLY A 393 -6.42 -14.78 21.60
CA GLY A 393 -5.32 -14.74 20.65
C GLY A 393 -4.50 -13.45 20.70
N VAL A 394 -4.43 -12.78 21.85
CA VAL A 394 -3.56 -11.60 22.06
C VAL A 394 -2.70 -11.80 23.31
N TRP A 395 -1.40 -11.53 23.18
CA TRP A 395 -0.42 -11.62 24.25
C TRP A 395 0.28 -10.27 24.35
N CYS A 396 -0.10 -9.47 25.33
CA CYS A 396 0.39 -8.11 25.48
C CYS A 396 0.57 -7.73 26.95
N ILE A 397 1.35 -6.67 27.14
CA ILE A 397 1.40 -5.89 28.37
C ILE A 397 0.89 -4.48 28.07
N GLY A 398 0.50 -3.72 29.10
CA GLY A 398 0.09 -2.34 28.91
C GLY A 398 0.14 -1.53 30.20
N LEU A 399 0.35 -0.23 30.05
CA LEU A 399 0.23 0.75 31.12
C LEU A 399 -1.15 1.39 31.05
N SER A 400 -1.84 1.47 32.18
CA SER A 400 -3.03 2.31 32.30
C SER A 400 -3.15 2.82 33.73
N LYS A 401 -3.46 4.11 33.89
CA LYS A 401 -3.56 4.78 35.21
C LYS A 401 -2.33 4.56 36.12
N GLY A 402 -1.14 4.50 35.52
CA GLY A 402 0.13 4.26 36.23
C GLY A 402 0.43 2.80 36.58
N VAL A 403 -0.47 1.85 36.30
CA VAL A 403 -0.25 0.42 36.61
C VAL A 403 0.12 -0.35 35.33
N CYS A 404 1.32 -0.93 35.31
CA CYS A 404 1.74 -1.85 34.25
C CYS A 404 1.12 -3.23 34.49
N THR A 405 0.43 -3.78 33.49
CA THR A 405 -0.35 -5.02 33.59
C THR A 405 0.00 -5.97 32.46
N ALA A 406 0.26 -7.24 32.77
CA ALA A 406 0.22 -8.32 31.78
C ALA A 406 -1.21 -8.82 31.59
N PHE A 407 -1.68 -8.79 30.34
CA PHE A 407 -3.02 -9.23 29.98
C PHE A 407 -3.04 -10.75 29.82
N THR A 408 -3.08 -11.48 30.94
CA THR A 408 -3.36 -12.93 30.94
C THR A 408 -4.87 -13.18 31.14
N ASN A 409 -5.30 -14.44 31.31
CA ASN A 409 -6.69 -14.74 31.68
C ASN A 409 -7.06 -14.11 33.04
N GLU A 410 -6.08 -14.00 33.95
CA GLU A 410 -6.15 -13.18 35.16
C GLU A 410 -5.18 -12.00 35.00
N ARG A 411 -5.64 -10.78 35.30
CA ARG A 411 -4.81 -9.58 35.12
C ARG A 411 -3.70 -9.55 36.15
N MET A 412 -2.45 -9.63 35.69
CA MET A 412 -1.27 -9.65 36.54
C MET A 412 -0.61 -8.26 36.54
N ALA A 413 -0.65 -7.57 37.68
CA ALA A 413 0.10 -6.32 37.84
C ALA A 413 1.61 -6.64 37.89
N LEU A 414 2.39 -5.96 37.06
CA LEU A 414 3.84 -6.15 36.97
C LEU A 414 4.56 -5.21 37.94
N GLN A 415 5.50 -5.76 38.70
CA GLN A 415 6.34 -4.99 39.62
C GLN A 415 7.44 -4.29 38.82
N VAL A 416 7.23 -3.00 38.55
CA VAL A 416 8.09 -2.17 37.72
C VAL A 416 8.85 -1.19 38.63
N GLN A 417 10.18 -1.31 38.69
CA GLN A 417 11.01 -0.53 39.62
C GLN A 417 11.16 0.93 39.22
N GLN A 418 11.15 1.23 37.91
CA GLN A 418 11.37 2.54 37.32
C GLN A 418 10.46 2.69 36.10
N ARG A 419 10.12 3.93 35.71
CA ARG A 419 9.24 4.17 34.56
C ARG A 419 9.82 3.54 33.29
N LEU A 420 9.02 2.70 32.62
CA LEU A 420 9.42 2.08 31.35
C LEU A 420 9.40 3.13 30.24
N GLU A 421 10.54 3.41 29.62
CA GLU A 421 10.64 4.27 28.43
C GLU A 421 10.76 3.48 27.13
N ARG A 422 11.41 2.32 27.18
CA ARG A 422 11.62 1.38 26.06
C ARG A 422 11.20 -0.02 26.48
N ILE A 423 10.36 -0.68 25.69
CA ILE A 423 9.92 -2.05 25.95
C ILE A 423 10.46 -2.95 24.85
N ARG A 424 11.23 -3.96 25.22
CA ARG A 424 11.75 -4.96 24.28
C ARG A 424 10.86 -6.20 24.27
N ILE A 425 10.29 -6.49 23.11
CA ILE A 425 9.48 -7.68 22.85
C ILE A 425 10.36 -8.70 22.14
N LYS A 426 10.32 -9.95 22.59
CA LYS A 426 10.99 -11.09 21.94
C LYS A 426 9.97 -12.20 21.72
N LEU A 427 9.74 -12.58 20.48
CA LEU A 427 8.86 -13.66 20.06
C LEU A 427 9.70 -14.84 19.59
N ASP A 428 9.62 -15.98 20.28
CA ASP A 428 10.25 -17.24 19.90
C ASP A 428 9.13 -18.19 19.44
N MET A 429 8.90 -18.23 18.13
CA MET A 429 7.85 -19.06 17.52
C MET A 429 8.15 -20.55 17.70
N ASP A 430 9.43 -20.91 17.65
CA ASP A 430 9.90 -22.30 17.71
C ASP A 430 9.69 -22.92 19.10
N LYS A 431 9.78 -22.11 20.16
CA LYS A 431 9.44 -22.50 21.53
C LYS A 431 7.99 -22.25 21.93
N GLY A 432 7.27 -21.40 21.20
CA GLY A 432 5.94 -20.94 21.62
C GLY A 432 5.98 -20.00 22.83
N GLU A 433 6.85 -18.99 22.83
CA GLU A 433 6.89 -17.99 23.91
C GLU A 433 7.06 -16.56 23.39
N VAL A 434 6.37 -15.60 24.03
CA VAL A 434 6.63 -14.16 23.86
C VAL A 434 7.05 -13.58 25.21
N SER A 435 8.18 -12.89 25.25
CA SER A 435 8.74 -12.31 26.47
C SER A 435 8.94 -10.80 26.35
N PHE A 436 8.64 -10.11 27.44
CA PHE A 436 8.67 -8.67 27.58
C PHE A 436 9.77 -8.28 28.56
N TRP A 437 10.53 -7.27 28.19
CA TRP A 437 11.71 -6.81 28.92
C TRP A 437 11.69 -5.29 28.98
N ASP A 438 12.17 -4.73 30.09
CA ASP A 438 12.61 -3.35 30.10
C ASP A 438 13.82 -3.24 29.16
N GLY A 439 13.70 -2.41 28.14
CA GLY A 439 14.73 -2.22 27.13
C GLY A 439 15.94 -1.42 27.64
N GLU A 440 15.83 -0.72 28.77
CA GLU A 440 16.89 0.12 29.34
C GLU A 440 17.68 -0.63 30.41
N SER A 441 17.02 -1.15 31.44
CA SER A 441 17.69 -1.95 32.49
C SER A 441 17.99 -3.41 32.08
N ALA A 442 17.50 -3.84 30.90
CA ALA A 442 17.50 -5.24 30.44
C ALA A 442 16.79 -6.22 31.41
N THR A 443 15.95 -5.72 32.32
CA THR A 443 15.22 -6.54 33.29
C THR A 443 14.04 -7.25 32.64
N HIS A 444 13.82 -8.52 32.99
CA HIS A 444 12.68 -9.32 32.55
C HIS A 444 11.40 -8.82 33.23
N LEU A 445 10.33 -8.63 32.46
CA LEU A 445 9.03 -8.20 32.98
C LEU A 445 8.06 -9.39 33.10
N VAL A 446 7.86 -10.13 31.99
CA VAL A 446 6.99 -11.32 31.95
C VAL A 446 7.28 -12.15 30.70
N THR A 447 7.04 -13.47 30.76
CA THR A 447 6.97 -14.35 29.60
C THR A 447 5.58 -14.98 29.54
N LEU A 448 4.95 -14.97 28.35
CA LEU A 448 3.67 -15.59 28.08
C LEU A 448 3.89 -16.74 27.08
N GLN A 449 3.50 -17.95 27.46
CA GLN A 449 3.68 -19.15 26.63
C GLN A 449 2.39 -19.51 25.86
N HIS A 450 2.54 -19.87 24.59
CA HIS A 450 1.47 -20.43 23.75
C HIS A 450 2.06 -21.12 22.50
N ASN A 451 1.44 -22.21 22.07
CA ASN A 451 1.84 -22.86 20.83
C ASN A 451 1.39 -22.05 19.59
N PHE A 452 2.31 -21.30 18.98
CA PHE A 452 2.02 -20.36 17.87
C PHE A 452 1.92 -21.07 16.51
N ASN A 453 0.89 -21.92 16.35
CA ASN A 453 0.62 -22.68 15.11
C ASN A 453 0.03 -21.85 13.95
N VAL A 454 0.03 -20.52 14.04
CA VAL A 454 -0.59 -19.60 13.07
C VAL A 454 0.27 -18.35 12.93
N LYS A 455 0.03 -17.55 11.89
CA LYS A 455 0.72 -16.27 11.70
C LYS A 455 0.43 -15.30 12.86
N ILE A 456 1.50 -14.78 13.44
CA ILE A 456 1.50 -13.87 14.59
C ILE A 456 2.03 -12.50 14.16
N PHE A 457 1.28 -11.44 14.47
CA PHE A 457 1.64 -10.06 14.13
C PHE A 457 2.01 -9.27 15.39
N PRO A 458 2.97 -8.33 15.31
CA PRO A 458 3.13 -7.27 16.30
C PRO A 458 1.82 -6.48 16.50
N PHE A 459 1.53 -6.11 17.74
CA PHE A 459 0.25 -5.51 18.16
C PHE A 459 0.51 -4.32 19.11
N PHE A 460 -0.16 -3.20 18.87
CA PHE A 460 0.03 -1.92 19.55
C PHE A 460 -1.32 -1.21 19.77
#